data_AF-A0A7C5DCK3-F1
#
_entry.id   AF-A0A7C5DCK3-F1
#
_cell.length_a   1.000
_cell.length_b   1.000
_cell.length_c   1.000
_cell.angle_alpha   90.00
_cell.angle_beta   90.00
_cell.angle_gamma   90.00
#
_symmetry.space_group_name_H-M   'P 1'
#
loop_
_entity.id
_entity.type
_entity.pdbx_description
1 polymer ?
#
loop_
_entity_poly.entity_id
_entity_poly.type
_entity_poly.pdbx_seq_one_letter_code
_entity_poly.pdbx_strand_id
1 'polypeptide(L)'
;MHTYEIKESVLESYKKSRLSDERINDLIRQADEQLGEISQNEALYNSFSEEVEAPAEIDNIILWMLFMSNEDICSDYISQCKKSFMDSIPGSDLAELLLYVVHRKKVEHIDIAGFDYLLQY
;
A
#
# COMPACT_ATOMS: atom_id res chain seq x y z
N MET A 1 -2.39 14.64 2.85
CA MET A 1 -1.88 14.27 1.50
C MET A 1 -2.69 14.92 0.36
N HIS A 2 -2.04 15.56 -0.63
CA HIS A 2 -2.71 16.26 -1.76
C HIS A 2 -3.48 15.37 -2.73
N THR A 3 -3.21 14.06 -2.76
CA THR A 3 -3.87 13.11 -3.67
C THR A 3 -5.39 13.05 -3.47
N TYR A 4 -5.89 13.30 -2.25
CA TYR A 4 -7.33 13.36 -1.99
C TYR A 4 -8.03 14.58 -2.62
N GLU A 5 -7.27 15.63 -2.96
CA GLU A 5 -7.78 16.85 -3.59
C GLU A 5 -8.06 16.64 -5.10
N ILE A 6 -7.59 15.54 -5.69
CA ILE A 6 -7.82 15.21 -7.09
C ILE A 6 -9.32 15.07 -7.36
N LYS A 7 -9.81 15.73 -8.41
CA LYS A 7 -11.23 15.70 -8.80
C LYS A 7 -11.65 14.28 -9.20
N GLU A 8 -12.88 13.89 -8.83
CA GLU A 8 -13.46 12.58 -9.17
C GLU A 8 -13.39 12.27 -10.66
N SER A 9 -13.70 13.25 -11.53
CA SER A 9 -13.63 13.07 -12.99
C SER A 9 -12.23 12.74 -13.50
N VAL A 10 -11.18 13.21 -12.81
CA VAL A 10 -9.79 12.91 -13.13
C VAL A 10 -9.43 11.49 -12.66
N LEU A 11 -9.88 11.09 -11.47
CA LEU A 11 -9.69 9.73 -10.95
C LEU A 11 -10.38 8.68 -11.84
N GLU A 12 -11.62 8.93 -12.24
CA GLU A 12 -12.37 8.10 -13.20
C GLU A 12 -11.64 7.96 -14.54
N SER A 13 -11.13 9.07 -15.07
CA SER A 13 -10.39 9.08 -16.33
C SER A 13 -9.08 8.30 -16.20
N TYR A 14 -8.38 8.46 -15.07
CA TYR A 14 -7.14 7.74 -14.79
C TYR A 14 -7.39 6.23 -14.66
N LYS A 15 -8.38 5.81 -13.87
CA LYS A 15 -8.77 4.41 -13.71
C LYS A 15 -9.05 3.74 -15.05
N LYS A 16 -9.81 4.42 -15.93
CA LYS A 16 -10.13 3.91 -17.28
C LYS A 16 -8.93 3.84 -18.24
N SER A 17 -7.97 4.75 -18.12
CA SER A 17 -6.91 4.93 -19.12
C SER A 17 -5.57 4.31 -18.74
N ARG A 18 -5.30 4.13 -17.45
CA ARG A 18 -3.96 3.85 -16.92
C ARG A 18 -3.92 2.68 -15.94
N LEU A 19 -5.04 2.35 -15.30
CA LEU A 19 -5.07 1.43 -14.17
C LEU A 19 -6.02 0.26 -14.42
N SER A 20 -5.57 -0.73 -15.20
CA SER A 20 -6.37 -1.91 -15.50
C SER A 20 -6.71 -2.69 -14.23
N ASP A 21 -7.83 -3.41 -14.24
CA ASP A 21 -8.21 -4.28 -13.13
C ASP A 21 -7.19 -5.41 -12.92
N GLU A 22 -6.60 -5.91 -14.02
CA GLU A 22 -5.50 -6.87 -13.97
C GLU A 22 -4.31 -6.34 -13.17
N ARG A 23 -3.87 -5.11 -13.45
CA ARG A 23 -2.75 -4.48 -12.73
C ARG A 23 -3.06 -4.30 -11.24
N ILE A 24 -4.27 -3.87 -10.91
CA ILE A 24 -4.70 -3.74 -9.51
C ILE A 24 -4.72 -5.08 -8.80
N ASN A 25 -5.24 -6.12 -9.44
CA ASN A 25 -5.27 -7.46 -8.85
C ASN A 25 -3.85 -8.02 -8.63
N ASP A 26 -2.93 -7.76 -9.55
CA ASP A 26 -1.51 -8.13 -9.37
C ASP A 26 -0.88 -7.42 -8.17
N LEU A 27 -1.13 -6.11 -8.02
CA LEU A 27 -0.64 -5.33 -6.89
C LEU A 27 -1.25 -5.78 -5.56
N ILE A 28 -2.56 -6.07 -5.53
CA ILE A 28 -3.23 -6.61 -4.33
C ILE A 28 -2.64 -7.96 -3.95
N ARG A 29 -2.47 -8.87 -4.92
CA ARG A 29 -1.85 -10.18 -4.67
C ARG A 29 -0.44 -10.00 -4.11
N GLN A 30 0.37 -9.12 -4.69
CA GLN A 30 1.71 -8.83 -4.18
C GLN A 30 1.66 -8.30 -2.74
N ALA A 31 0.73 -7.38 -2.44
CA ALA A 31 0.55 -6.85 -1.10
C ALA A 31 0.22 -7.95 -0.09
N ASP A 32 -0.76 -8.80 -0.41
CA ASP A 32 -1.18 -9.91 0.44
C ASP A 32 -0.07 -10.95 0.64
N GLU A 33 0.69 -11.28 -0.41
CA GLU A 33 1.83 -12.21 -0.32
C GLU A 33 2.91 -11.67 0.63
N GLN A 34 3.31 -10.41 0.47
CA GLN A 34 4.38 -9.81 1.28
C GLN A 34 3.94 -9.58 2.73
N LEU A 35 2.70 -9.14 2.94
CA LEU A 35 2.12 -9.02 4.29
C LEU A 35 1.98 -10.40 4.95
N GLY A 36 1.64 -11.43 4.18
CA GLY A 36 1.64 -12.81 4.63
C GLY A 36 3.02 -13.25 5.11
N GLU A 37 4.07 -12.94 4.36
CA GLU A 37 5.44 -13.33 4.70
C GLU A 37 5.98 -12.62 5.95
N ILE A 38 5.78 -11.29 6.05
CA ILE A 38 6.20 -10.54 7.24
C ILE A 38 5.42 -11.03 8.48
N SER A 39 4.14 -11.38 8.36
CA SER A 39 3.35 -11.93 9.47
C SER A 39 3.89 -13.25 10.02
N GLN A 40 4.63 -14.03 9.21
CA GLN A 40 5.27 -15.27 9.67
C GLN A 40 6.61 -15.01 10.38
N ASN A 41 7.12 -13.78 10.33
CA ASN A 41 8.35 -13.37 11.00
C ASN A 41 8.01 -12.39 12.13
N GLU A 42 7.79 -12.92 13.33
CA GLU A 42 7.35 -12.17 14.50
C GLU A 42 8.24 -10.96 14.83
N ALA A 43 9.57 -11.10 14.72
CA ALA A 43 10.48 -10.01 15.01
C ALA A 43 10.32 -8.85 14.01
N LEU A 44 10.29 -9.17 12.71
CA LEU A 44 10.11 -8.18 11.65
C LEU A 44 8.72 -7.53 11.71
N TYR A 45 7.68 -8.33 11.97
CA TYR A 45 6.30 -7.84 12.11
C TYR A 45 6.15 -6.89 13.29
N ASN A 46 6.76 -7.20 14.43
CA ASN A 46 6.74 -6.34 15.61
C ASN A 46 7.48 -5.03 15.35
N SER A 47 8.70 -5.08 14.78
CA SER A 47 9.43 -3.87 14.40
C SER A 47 8.62 -3.00 13.43
N PHE A 48 8.01 -3.62 12.42
CA PHE A 48 7.13 -2.93 11.47
C PHE A 48 5.95 -2.27 12.20
N SER A 49 5.24 -3.02 13.03
CA SER A 49 4.05 -2.54 13.74
C SER A 49 4.37 -1.40 14.72
N GLU A 50 5.52 -1.47 15.39
CA GLU A 50 6.01 -0.41 16.29
C GLU A 50 6.36 0.87 15.52
N GLU A 51 7.00 0.73 14.36
CA GLU A 51 7.45 1.87 13.56
C GLU A 51 6.30 2.60 12.86
N VAL A 52 5.31 1.85 12.34
CA VAL A 52 4.18 2.48 11.63
C VAL A 52 3.03 2.86 12.53
N GLU A 53 3.00 2.41 13.80
CA GLU A 53 1.94 2.67 14.79
C GLU A 53 0.50 2.62 14.23
N ALA A 54 0.26 1.69 13.30
CA ALA A 54 -0.99 1.63 12.55
C ALA A 54 -2.18 1.24 13.47
N PRO A 55 -3.40 1.72 13.19
CA PRO A 55 -4.59 1.29 13.93
C PRO A 55 -4.83 -0.23 13.79
N ALA A 56 -5.44 -0.82 14.82
CA ALA A 56 -5.70 -2.27 14.88
C ALA A 56 -6.56 -2.79 13.72
N GLU A 57 -7.44 -1.95 13.17
CA GLU A 57 -8.20 -2.24 11.96
C GLU A 57 -7.70 -1.36 10.83
N ILE A 58 -7.06 -1.98 9.83
CA ILE A 58 -6.45 -1.31 8.68
C ILE A 58 -6.57 -2.21 7.45
N ASP A 59 -6.87 -1.61 6.30
CA ASP A 59 -6.92 -2.32 5.02
C ASP A 59 -5.52 -2.80 4.60
N ASN A 60 -5.41 -4.02 4.08
CA ASN A 60 -4.13 -4.60 3.65
C ASN A 60 -3.38 -3.74 2.64
N ILE A 61 -4.08 -3.07 1.72
CA ILE A 61 -3.45 -2.22 0.72
C ILE A 61 -2.79 -1.02 1.40
N ILE A 62 -3.47 -0.44 2.41
CA ILE A 62 -2.91 0.65 3.21
C ILE A 62 -1.74 0.16 4.06
N LEU A 63 -1.89 -0.95 4.76
CA LEU A 63 -0.82 -1.54 5.58
C LEU A 63 0.43 -1.84 4.73
N TRP A 64 0.23 -2.36 3.52
CA TRP A 64 1.32 -2.59 2.57
C TRP A 64 1.96 -1.29 2.08
N MET A 65 1.18 -0.24 1.83
CA MET A 65 1.74 1.08 1.49
C MET A 65 2.62 1.64 2.61
N LEU A 66 2.20 1.49 3.88
CA LEU A 66 3.01 1.90 5.04
C LEU A 66 4.30 1.08 5.12
N PHE A 67 4.21 -0.24 4.94
CA PHE A 67 5.36 -1.15 4.90
C PHE A 67 6.37 -0.77 3.83
N MET A 68 5.91 -0.60 2.59
CA MET A 68 6.77 -0.27 1.45
C MET A 68 7.31 1.16 1.48
N SER A 69 6.72 2.05 2.27
CA SER A 69 7.21 3.41 2.48
C SER A 69 8.26 3.50 3.59
N ASN A 70 8.51 2.40 4.31
CA ASN A 70 9.53 2.33 5.35
C ASN A 70 10.78 1.61 4.83
N GLU A 71 11.83 2.38 4.51
CA GLU A 71 13.06 1.86 3.89
C GLU A 71 13.81 0.88 4.80
N ASP A 72 13.87 1.16 6.10
CA ASP A 72 14.60 0.32 7.07
C ASP A 72 13.91 -1.04 7.23
N ILE A 73 12.60 -1.04 7.45
CA ILE A 73 11.80 -2.27 7.54
C ILE A 73 11.84 -3.05 6.22
N CYS A 74 11.80 -2.37 5.07
CA CYS A 74 11.97 -3.00 3.78
C CYS A 74 13.34 -3.66 3.64
N SER A 75 14.42 -2.98 3.99
CA SER A 75 15.78 -3.55 3.97
C SER A 75 15.87 -4.83 4.82
N ASP A 76 15.30 -4.80 6.03
CA ASP A 76 15.23 -5.95 6.92
C ASP A 76 14.41 -7.10 6.33
N TYR A 77 13.25 -6.81 5.73
CA TYR A 77 12.44 -7.79 5.03
C TYR A 77 13.21 -8.46 3.88
N ILE A 78 13.91 -7.68 3.05
CA ILE A 78 14.68 -8.20 1.92
C ILE A 78 15.74 -9.20 2.43
N SER A 79 16.47 -8.81 3.47
CA SER A 79 17.51 -9.63 4.08
C SER A 79 16.94 -10.91 4.73
N GLN A 80 15.93 -10.75 5.60
CA GLN A 80 15.39 -11.84 6.42
C GLN A 80 14.55 -12.83 5.63
N CYS A 81 13.78 -12.36 4.64
CA CYS A 81 12.98 -13.20 3.75
C CYS A 81 13.76 -13.64 2.49
N LYS A 82 15.07 -13.35 2.43
CA LYS A 82 16.00 -13.74 1.33
C LYS A 82 15.46 -13.36 -0.05
N LYS A 83 14.91 -12.16 -0.15
CA LYS A 83 14.26 -11.72 -1.36
C LYS A 83 15.26 -11.14 -2.34
N SER A 84 15.04 -11.46 -3.62
CA SER A 84 15.79 -10.90 -4.73
C SER A 84 14.98 -9.73 -5.29
N PHE A 85 15.02 -8.58 -4.63
CA PHE A 85 14.48 -7.34 -5.21
C PHE A 85 15.57 -6.59 -5.97
N MET A 86 15.15 -5.77 -6.93
CA MET A 86 16.01 -4.74 -7.49
C MET A 86 16.23 -3.65 -6.43
N ASP A 87 17.38 -2.96 -6.45
CA ASP A 87 17.75 -1.88 -5.50
C ASP A 87 16.84 -0.62 -5.56
N SER A 88 15.70 -0.70 -6.25
CA SER A 88 14.73 0.38 -6.39
C SER A 88 13.32 -0.10 -6.11
N ILE A 89 12.61 0.59 -5.23
CA ILE A 89 11.17 0.47 -5.09
C ILE A 89 10.55 0.98 -6.40
N PRO A 90 9.67 0.21 -7.08
CA PRO A 90 8.95 0.73 -8.23
C PRO A 90 7.99 1.82 -7.74
N GLY A 91 8.41 3.09 -7.83
CA GLY A 91 7.60 4.24 -7.41
C GLY A 91 6.25 4.35 -8.15
N SER A 92 6.07 3.60 -9.24
CA SER A 92 4.77 3.44 -9.89
C SER A 92 3.76 2.71 -9.01
N ASP A 93 4.18 1.69 -8.25
CA ASP A 93 3.26 0.74 -7.62
C ASP A 93 2.52 1.38 -6.45
N LEU A 94 3.27 2.11 -5.61
CA LEU A 94 2.69 2.87 -4.50
C LEU A 94 1.80 4.00 -5.00
N ALA A 95 2.22 4.73 -6.05
CA ALA A 95 1.41 5.79 -6.62
C ALA A 95 0.10 5.25 -7.25
N GLU A 96 0.17 4.11 -7.93
CA GLU A 96 -0.96 3.41 -8.53
C GLU A 96 -1.95 2.93 -7.46
N LEU A 97 -1.47 2.30 -6.38
CA LEU A 97 -2.32 1.88 -5.26
C LEU A 97 -2.91 3.06 -4.51
N LEU A 98 -2.16 4.14 -4.33
CA LEU A 98 -2.65 5.35 -3.68
C LEU A 98 -3.81 5.96 -4.47
N LEU A 99 -3.65 6.08 -5.79
CA LEU A 99 -4.71 6.58 -6.68
C LEU A 99 -5.92 5.65 -6.69
N TYR A 100 -5.68 4.34 -6.62
CA TYR A 100 -6.75 3.34 -6.50
C TYR A 100 -7.54 3.49 -5.19
N VAL A 101 -6.86 3.54 -4.05
CA VAL A 101 -7.49 3.69 -2.73
C VAL A 101 -8.26 5.01 -2.62
N VAL A 102 -7.72 6.09 -3.18
CA VAL A 102 -8.44 7.38 -3.27
C VAL A 102 -9.67 7.28 -4.19
N HIS A 103 -9.56 6.61 -5.34
CA HIS A 103 -10.70 6.38 -6.25
C HIS A 103 -11.80 5.56 -5.57
N ARG A 104 -11.44 4.45 -4.91
CA ARG A 104 -12.34 3.58 -4.13
C ARG A 104 -13.10 4.37 -3.06
N LYS A 105 -12.40 5.20 -2.29
CA LYS A 105 -13.02 6.02 -1.24
C LYS A 105 -13.89 7.14 -1.80
N LYS A 106 -13.39 7.87 -2.80
CA LYS A 106 -13.99 9.12 -3.26
C LYS A 106 -15.08 8.94 -4.32
N VAL A 107 -14.89 7.98 -5.23
CA VAL A 107 -15.79 7.74 -6.38
C VAL A 107 -16.71 6.56 -6.11
N GLU A 108 -16.18 5.45 -5.59
CA GLU A 108 -17.01 4.26 -5.29
C GLU A 108 -17.68 4.34 -3.91
N HIS A 109 -17.31 5.32 -3.09
CA HIS A 109 -17.82 5.53 -1.73
C HIS A 109 -17.66 4.31 -0.81
N ILE A 110 -16.58 3.56 -1.02
CA ILE A 110 -16.25 2.40 -0.20
C ILE A 110 -15.47 2.86 1.03
N ASP A 111 -15.91 2.42 2.21
CA ASP A 111 -15.16 2.63 3.43
C ASP A 111 -13.94 1.72 3.48
N ILE A 112 -12.79 2.34 3.71
CA ILE A 112 -11.48 1.70 3.75
C ILE A 112 -10.89 1.98 5.14
N ALA A 113 -10.68 0.91 5.91
CA ALA A 113 -10.12 1.01 7.25
C ALA A 113 -8.71 1.59 7.20
N GLY A 114 -8.41 2.56 8.06
CA GLY A 114 -7.11 3.25 8.09
C GLY A 114 -6.90 4.29 6.99
N PHE A 115 -7.90 4.63 6.17
CA PHE A 115 -7.75 5.67 5.15
C PHE A 115 -7.39 7.05 5.72
N ASP A 116 -8.07 7.47 6.80
CA ASP A 116 -7.78 8.77 7.44
C ASP A 116 -6.40 8.79 8.08
N TYR A 117 -5.91 7.62 8.53
CA TYR A 117 -4.55 7.44 9.03
C TYR A 117 -3.53 7.67 7.89
N LEU A 118 -3.73 7.01 6.75
CA LEU A 118 -2.89 7.17 5.55
C LEU A 118 -2.81 8.62 5.06
N LEU A 119 -3.87 9.42 5.24
CA LEU A 119 -3.86 10.83 4.83
C LEU A 119 -2.96 11.73 5.70
N GLN A 120 -2.71 11.28 6.94
CA GLN A 120 -1.98 12.00 7.99
C GLN A 120 -0.53 11.51 8.14
N TYR A 121 -0.28 10.24 7.81
CA TYR A 121 1.04 9.61 7.72
C TYR A 121 1.90 10.30 6.64
#